data_AF-A0A1Y1C0Y1-F1
#
_entry.id   AF-A0A1Y1C0Y1-F1
#
_cell.length_a   1.000
_cell.length_b   1.000
_cell.length_c   1.000
_cell.angle_alpha   90.00
_cell.angle_beta   90.00
_cell.angle_gamma   90.00
#
_symmetry.space_group_name_H-M   'P 1'
#
loop_
_entity.id
_entity.type
_entity.pdbx_description
1 polymer ?
#
loop_
_entity_poly.entity_id
_entity_poly.type
_entity_poly.pdbx_seq_one_letter_code
_entity_poly.pdbx_strand_id
1 'polypeptide(L)'
;GAVSDYGVRDPFKLMEVAGYLGVETKDEEGERRPVNEIARDVALAALNEFGKIEGEVLNLKRAPAKRQQIWHDLGIAPRAIDREVVELLHRTHIGNDQDAEHILDQTMRCALGDGWGGSMLGTDLSDILFGTPSPVRSEANLGVLSEDKVNIVVHGHEPTLSEMIVAAAMDPEILEYAKSKGAKGIQLAGICCTANETLMRQGVPLAGNFLQQELAILTGAVEAMVVDIQCIFQGLVPLAEQYHTELITTSPKVKIEGATHIEFEESRALEIAKEIIRRAIDLFPKRGETTIPDIRSPLIPGFSHEYIDYALGGFYRGSLRPLNDAIMTGRIRGVVANIGCNNARVRHDELFHYVVTEFLKNDILVVETGCGAIASAKQGFMTPEAAMEYA
;
A
#
# COMPACT_ATOMS: atom_id res chain seq x y z
N GLY A 1 6.07 9.56 22.13
CA GLY A 1 6.98 9.48 23.30
C GLY A 1 8.33 8.94 22.87
N ALA A 2 8.40 7.66 22.52
CA ALA A 2 9.63 7.04 22.00
C ALA A 2 9.90 7.31 20.51
N VAL A 3 8.86 7.68 19.75
CA VAL A 3 8.94 7.99 18.32
C VAL A 3 8.28 9.36 18.11
N SER A 4 9.07 10.37 17.72
CA SER A 4 8.61 11.76 17.58
C SER A 4 8.09 12.10 16.19
N ASP A 5 8.52 11.35 15.18
CA ASP A 5 8.26 11.65 13.77
C ASP A 5 6.86 11.18 13.32
N TYR A 6 6.15 10.43 14.17
CA TYR A 6 4.81 9.92 13.92
C TYR A 6 3.82 10.43 14.97
N GLY A 7 2.59 10.61 14.53
CA GLY A 7 1.46 10.98 15.38
C GLY A 7 0.14 10.61 14.73
N VAL A 8 -0.95 10.78 15.46
CA VAL A 8 -2.30 10.57 14.93
C VAL A 8 -2.63 11.70 13.95
N ARG A 9 -2.63 11.40 12.65
CA ARG A 9 -3.04 12.32 11.59
C ARG A 9 -4.55 12.28 11.34
N ASP A 10 -5.19 11.14 11.54
CA ASP A 10 -6.65 11.01 11.45
C ASP A 10 -7.27 10.60 12.81
N PRO A 11 -7.66 11.59 13.63
CA PRO A 11 -8.30 11.32 14.92
C PRO A 11 -9.73 10.81 14.79
N PHE A 12 -10.39 10.93 13.62
CA PHE A 12 -11.73 10.37 13.40
C PHE A 12 -11.62 8.88 13.11
N LYS A 13 -10.71 8.49 12.21
CA LYS A 13 -10.38 7.09 11.94
C LYS A 13 -9.97 6.36 13.21
N LEU A 14 -9.18 7.00 14.08
CA LEU A 14 -8.80 6.42 15.36
C LEU A 14 -10.02 6.07 16.24
N MET A 15 -11.05 6.93 16.29
CA MET A 15 -12.25 6.64 17.10
C MET A 15 -13.06 5.49 16.50
N GLU A 16 -13.16 5.43 15.17
CA GLU A 16 -13.85 4.37 14.46
C GLU A 16 -13.20 3.00 14.76
N VAL A 17 -11.88 2.94 14.59
CA VAL A 17 -11.08 1.73 14.84
C VAL A 17 -11.11 1.33 16.31
N ALA A 18 -11.10 2.31 17.24
CA ALA A 18 -11.31 2.03 18.67
C ALA A 18 -12.65 1.30 18.90
N GLY A 19 -13.72 1.72 18.22
CA GLY A 19 -15.01 1.03 18.26
C GLY A 19 -14.94 -0.41 17.74
N TYR A 20 -14.26 -0.65 16.61
CA TYR A 20 -14.09 -2.00 16.04
C TYR A 20 -13.29 -2.93 16.95
N LEU A 21 -12.29 -2.39 17.66
CA LEU A 21 -11.42 -3.13 18.57
C LEU A 21 -11.93 -3.16 20.01
N GLY A 22 -13.10 -2.59 20.30
CA GLY A 22 -13.69 -2.57 21.64
C GLY A 22 -12.91 -1.73 22.67
N VAL A 23 -12.20 -0.71 22.21
CA VAL A 23 -11.44 0.22 23.05
C VAL A 23 -12.35 1.39 23.45
N GLU A 24 -12.48 1.63 24.75
CA GLU A 24 -13.26 2.74 25.28
C GLU A 24 -12.58 4.09 24.97
N THR A 25 -13.33 5.00 24.35
CA THR A 25 -12.84 6.34 23.97
C THR A 25 -13.25 7.44 24.96
N LYS A 26 -14.04 7.09 25.97
CA LYS A 26 -14.56 8.01 27.00
C LYS A 26 -14.14 7.54 28.39
N ASP A 27 -13.99 8.47 29.33
CA ASP A 27 -13.75 8.17 30.74
C ASP A 27 -15.05 7.87 31.49
N GLU A 28 -14.96 7.65 32.81
CA GLU A 28 -16.09 7.30 33.69
C GLU A 28 -17.14 8.42 33.75
N GLU A 29 -16.72 9.67 33.55
CA GLU A 29 -17.56 10.86 33.49
C GLU A 29 -18.21 11.07 32.11
N GLY A 30 -17.81 10.30 31.10
CA GLY A 30 -18.34 10.34 29.74
C GLY A 30 -17.64 11.35 28.81
N GLU A 31 -16.54 11.94 29.26
CA GLU A 31 -15.69 12.87 28.50
C GLU A 31 -14.69 12.12 27.63
N ARG A 32 -14.23 12.74 26.54
CA ARG A 32 -13.31 12.08 25.59
C ARG A 32 -11.93 11.93 26.23
N ARG A 33 -11.41 10.70 26.25
CA ARG A 33 -10.04 10.40 26.70
C ARG A 33 -8.99 11.09 25.82
N PRO A 34 -7.77 11.36 26.33
CA PRO A 34 -6.70 11.92 25.52
C PRO A 34 -6.38 11.05 24.29
N VAL A 35 -6.21 11.70 23.13
CA VAL A 35 -5.98 11.01 21.83
C VAL A 35 -4.83 10.02 21.89
N ASN A 36 -3.73 10.39 22.57
CA ASN A 36 -2.55 9.52 22.70
C ASN A 36 -2.80 8.28 23.56
N GLU A 37 -3.69 8.37 24.55
CA GLU A 37 -4.08 7.21 25.36
C GLU A 37 -4.97 6.25 24.57
N ILE A 38 -5.93 6.80 23.82
CA ILE A 38 -6.77 5.99 22.92
C ILE A 38 -5.90 5.33 21.85
N ALA A 39 -4.98 6.06 21.24
CA ALA A 39 -4.05 5.53 20.24
C ALA A 39 -3.19 4.38 20.79
N ARG A 40 -2.69 4.53 22.03
CA ARG A 40 -1.94 3.47 22.71
C ARG A 40 -2.82 2.23 22.91
N ASP A 41 -4.02 2.39 23.42
CA ASP A 41 -4.90 1.26 23.73
C ASP A 41 -5.41 0.58 22.45
N VAL A 42 -5.66 1.34 21.39
CA VAL A 42 -5.93 0.83 20.03
C VAL A 42 -4.75 0.01 19.51
N ALA A 43 -3.52 0.52 19.64
CA ALA A 43 -2.33 -0.22 19.22
C ALA A 43 -2.16 -1.54 20.00
N LEU A 44 -2.39 -1.53 21.32
CA LEU A 44 -2.35 -2.74 22.14
C LEU A 44 -3.44 -3.74 21.76
N ALA A 45 -4.66 -3.28 21.50
CA ALA A 45 -5.75 -4.13 21.04
C ALA A 45 -5.44 -4.75 19.67
N ALA A 46 -4.92 -3.95 18.73
CA ALA A 46 -4.51 -4.44 17.41
C ALA A 46 -3.38 -5.48 17.49
N LEU A 47 -2.35 -5.24 18.32
CA LEU A 47 -1.29 -6.22 18.56
C LEU A 47 -1.83 -7.54 19.15
N ASN A 48 -2.82 -7.46 20.03
CA ASN A 48 -3.45 -8.64 20.60
C ASN A 48 -4.18 -9.49 19.55
N GLU A 49 -4.61 -8.92 18.41
CA GLU A 49 -5.22 -9.69 17.31
C GLU A 49 -4.24 -10.72 16.69
N PHE A 50 -2.93 -10.48 16.79
CA PHE A 50 -1.91 -11.37 16.23
C PHE A 50 -1.68 -12.61 17.10
N GLY A 51 -1.77 -12.48 18.43
CA GLY A 51 -1.33 -13.51 19.38
C GLY A 51 -2.30 -13.86 20.51
N LYS A 52 -3.55 -13.39 20.50
CA LYS A 52 -4.52 -13.72 21.56
C LYS A 52 -4.70 -15.23 21.75
N ILE A 53 -4.90 -15.64 23.00
CA ILE A 53 -5.06 -17.05 23.37
C ILE A 53 -6.48 -17.55 23.04
N GLU A 54 -7.48 -16.71 23.27
CA GLU A 54 -8.90 -17.05 23.14
C GLU A 54 -9.65 -16.04 22.28
N GLY A 55 -10.79 -16.47 21.77
CA GLY A 55 -11.65 -15.67 20.90
C GLY A 55 -11.20 -15.65 19.44
N GLU A 56 -11.85 -14.77 18.70
CA GLU A 56 -11.69 -14.62 17.25
C GLU A 56 -11.17 -13.21 16.92
N VAL A 57 -10.75 -13.01 15.67
CA VAL A 57 -10.40 -11.68 15.17
C VAL A 57 -11.60 -10.73 15.31
N LEU A 58 -11.40 -9.57 15.94
CA LEU A 58 -12.48 -8.62 16.25
C LEU A 58 -13.11 -8.01 15.00
N ASN A 59 -12.31 -7.79 13.96
CA ASN A 59 -12.75 -7.23 12.68
C ASN A 59 -13.77 -8.09 11.93
N LEU A 60 -13.95 -9.38 12.27
CA LEU A 60 -15.03 -10.20 11.69
C LEU A 60 -16.41 -9.59 11.92
N LYS A 61 -16.58 -8.82 13.02
CA LYS A 61 -17.83 -8.12 13.36
C LYS A 61 -18.24 -7.07 12.33
N ARG A 62 -17.31 -6.62 11.48
CA ARG A 62 -17.56 -5.67 10.39
C ARG A 62 -18.26 -6.33 9.19
N ALA A 63 -18.20 -7.66 9.08
CA ALA A 63 -18.94 -8.38 8.05
C ALA A 63 -20.45 -8.39 8.36
N PRO A 64 -21.34 -8.54 7.36
CA PRO A 64 -22.76 -8.73 7.62
C PRO A 64 -23.01 -9.93 8.55
N ALA A 65 -23.99 -9.83 9.47
CA ALA A 65 -24.27 -10.88 10.46
C ALA A 65 -24.46 -12.28 9.85
N LYS A 66 -25.09 -12.36 8.66
CA LYS A 66 -25.24 -13.61 7.92
C LYS A 66 -23.90 -14.24 7.52
N ARG A 67 -22.90 -13.41 7.16
CA ARG A 67 -21.56 -13.89 6.80
C ARG A 67 -20.82 -14.41 8.03
N GLN A 68 -20.93 -13.71 9.15
CA GLN A 68 -20.37 -14.16 10.44
C GLN A 68 -20.94 -15.53 10.83
N GLN A 69 -22.27 -15.70 10.77
CA GLN A 69 -22.92 -16.97 11.07
C GLN A 69 -22.39 -18.12 10.20
N ILE A 70 -22.24 -17.89 8.88
CA ILE A 70 -21.66 -18.89 7.98
C ILE A 70 -20.25 -19.31 8.41
N TRP A 71 -19.41 -18.36 8.81
CA TRP A 71 -18.06 -18.69 9.27
C TRP A 71 -18.06 -19.50 10.57
N HIS A 72 -18.99 -19.23 11.49
CA HIS A 72 -19.13 -20.02 12.71
C HIS A 72 -19.69 -21.42 12.43
N ASP A 73 -20.72 -21.53 11.58
CA ASP A 73 -21.33 -22.82 11.23
C ASP A 73 -20.33 -23.75 10.53
N LEU A 74 -19.48 -23.18 9.67
CA LEU A 74 -18.39 -23.90 9.00
C LEU A 74 -17.16 -24.09 9.89
N GLY A 75 -17.10 -23.44 11.06
CA GLY A 75 -15.93 -23.51 11.94
C GLY A 75 -14.66 -22.91 11.32
N ILE A 76 -14.79 -21.87 10.49
CA ILE A 76 -13.68 -21.19 9.82
C ILE A 76 -13.47 -19.73 10.27
N ALA A 77 -14.21 -19.25 11.27
CA ALA A 77 -13.90 -17.96 11.89
C ALA A 77 -12.46 -17.97 12.46
N PRO A 78 -11.56 -17.06 12.02
CA PRO A 78 -10.16 -17.06 12.44
C PRO A 78 -9.99 -16.66 13.92
N ARG A 79 -9.03 -17.33 14.58
CA ARG A 79 -8.60 -17.02 15.96
C ARG A 79 -7.61 -15.86 15.94
N ALA A 80 -6.37 -16.06 16.40
CA ALA A 80 -5.31 -15.06 16.27
C ALA A 80 -4.59 -15.20 14.92
N ILE A 81 -4.16 -14.08 14.34
CA ILE A 81 -3.60 -14.04 12.97
C ILE A 81 -2.38 -14.98 12.86
N ASP A 82 -1.39 -14.86 13.77
CA ASP A 82 -0.18 -15.67 13.72
C ASP A 82 -0.48 -17.14 14.04
N ARG A 83 -1.45 -17.38 14.91
CA ARG A 83 -1.88 -18.72 15.29
C ARG A 83 -2.41 -19.51 14.09
N GLU A 84 -3.14 -18.88 13.17
CA GLU A 84 -3.63 -19.58 11.98
C GLU A 84 -2.50 -19.95 11.01
N VAL A 85 -1.48 -19.09 10.89
CA VAL A 85 -0.26 -19.37 10.11
C VAL A 85 0.50 -20.56 10.72
N VAL A 86 0.75 -20.52 12.02
CA VAL A 86 1.47 -21.57 12.74
C VAL A 86 0.71 -22.90 12.70
N GLU A 87 -0.62 -22.89 12.87
CA GLU A 87 -1.43 -24.10 12.77
C GLU A 87 -1.41 -24.67 11.36
N LEU A 88 -1.49 -23.85 10.31
CA LEU A 88 -1.44 -24.33 8.94
C LEU A 88 -0.09 -25.00 8.62
N LEU A 89 1.02 -24.46 9.11
CA LEU A 89 2.34 -25.09 9.01
C LEU A 89 2.42 -26.41 9.78
N HIS A 90 1.87 -26.48 10.99
CA HIS A 90 1.83 -27.71 11.78
C HIS A 90 0.99 -28.79 11.08
N ARG A 91 -0.21 -28.43 10.64
CA ARG A 91 -1.18 -29.32 9.99
C ARG A 91 -0.62 -29.97 8.73
N THR A 92 0.23 -29.25 8.00
CA THR A 92 0.88 -29.71 6.75
C THR A 92 2.21 -30.43 6.97
N HIS A 93 2.67 -30.62 8.21
CA HIS A 93 3.88 -31.39 8.52
C HIS A 93 3.67 -32.90 8.32
N ILE A 94 4.74 -33.65 8.03
CA ILE A 94 4.72 -35.11 7.87
C ILE A 94 3.98 -35.81 9.03
N GLY A 95 3.05 -36.70 8.69
CA GLY A 95 2.29 -37.51 9.64
C GLY A 95 1.09 -36.81 10.29
N ASN A 96 0.74 -35.59 9.87
CA ASN A 96 -0.45 -34.87 10.36
C ASN A 96 -1.65 -35.08 9.42
N ASP A 97 -2.26 -33.98 8.98
CA ASP A 97 -3.55 -33.96 8.31
C ASP A 97 -3.45 -34.59 6.92
N GLN A 98 -4.39 -35.49 6.62
CA GLN A 98 -4.42 -36.29 5.39
C GLN A 98 -5.77 -36.20 4.69
N ASP A 99 -6.63 -35.28 5.15
CA ASP A 99 -7.93 -34.99 4.54
C ASP A 99 -7.86 -33.64 3.82
N ALA A 100 -8.12 -33.68 2.51
CA ALA A 100 -8.04 -32.50 1.66
C ALA A 100 -9.07 -31.43 2.04
N GLU A 101 -10.29 -31.81 2.39
CA GLU A 101 -11.35 -30.84 2.74
C GLU A 101 -11.01 -30.15 4.07
N HIS A 102 -10.54 -30.92 5.06
CA HIS A 102 -10.13 -30.39 6.35
C HIS A 102 -8.92 -29.44 6.25
N ILE A 103 -7.97 -29.72 5.36
CA ILE A 103 -6.85 -28.81 5.05
C ILE A 103 -7.36 -27.52 4.39
N LEU A 104 -8.31 -27.63 3.45
CA LEU A 104 -8.88 -26.47 2.76
C LEU A 104 -9.69 -25.59 3.72
N ASP A 105 -10.41 -26.15 4.68
CA ASP A 105 -11.12 -25.39 5.73
C ASP A 105 -10.13 -24.56 6.56
N GLN A 106 -9.02 -25.17 6.99
CA GLN A 106 -7.97 -24.42 7.69
C GLN A 106 -7.30 -23.37 6.80
N THR A 107 -7.17 -23.64 5.50
CA THR A 107 -6.65 -22.65 4.53
C THR A 107 -7.58 -21.45 4.42
N MET A 108 -8.89 -21.67 4.32
CA MET A 108 -9.89 -20.60 4.31
C MET A 108 -9.87 -19.80 5.61
N ARG A 109 -9.78 -20.47 6.76
CA ARG A 109 -9.65 -19.82 8.05
C ARG A 109 -8.41 -18.93 8.13
N CYS A 110 -7.25 -19.43 7.71
CA CYS A 110 -6.00 -18.65 7.67
C CYS A 110 -6.12 -17.45 6.72
N ALA A 111 -6.74 -17.63 5.55
CA ALA A 111 -6.95 -16.54 4.58
C ALA A 111 -7.88 -15.44 5.13
N LEU A 112 -8.88 -15.80 5.94
CA LEU A 112 -9.71 -14.81 6.64
C LEU A 112 -8.89 -14.00 7.66
N GLY A 113 -7.90 -14.61 8.31
CA GLY A 113 -6.97 -13.93 9.21
C GLY A 113 -6.08 -12.89 8.51
N ASP A 114 -5.76 -13.09 7.23
CA ASP A 114 -5.13 -12.06 6.40
C ASP A 114 -6.13 -10.94 6.07
N GLY A 115 -7.16 -11.25 5.28
CA GLY A 115 -8.07 -10.23 4.75
C GLY A 115 -8.84 -9.46 5.82
N TRP A 116 -9.49 -10.18 6.75
CA TRP A 116 -10.26 -9.58 7.85
C TRP A 116 -9.43 -9.27 9.09
N GLY A 117 -8.17 -9.71 9.15
CA GLY A 117 -7.24 -9.38 10.23
C GLY A 117 -6.16 -8.43 9.76
N GLY A 118 -5.01 -8.98 9.38
CA GLY A 118 -3.78 -8.23 9.10
C GLY A 118 -3.96 -7.11 8.08
N SER A 119 -4.61 -7.37 6.95
CA SER A 119 -4.81 -6.39 5.88
C SER A 119 -5.72 -5.23 6.31
N MET A 120 -6.84 -5.51 6.99
CA MET A 120 -7.74 -4.47 7.50
C MET A 120 -7.09 -3.65 8.61
N LEU A 121 -6.40 -4.30 9.58
CA LEU A 121 -5.66 -3.61 10.62
C LEU A 121 -4.54 -2.74 10.04
N GLY A 122 -3.79 -3.26 9.07
CA GLY A 122 -2.73 -2.51 8.40
C GLY A 122 -3.24 -1.24 7.72
N THR A 123 -4.36 -1.35 7.00
CA THR A 123 -5.01 -0.20 6.34
C THR A 123 -5.50 0.82 7.38
N ASP A 124 -6.26 0.36 8.38
CA ASP A 124 -6.86 1.22 9.41
C ASP A 124 -5.78 1.97 10.22
N LEU A 125 -4.70 1.28 10.61
CA LEU A 125 -3.59 1.90 11.35
C LEU A 125 -2.77 2.85 10.47
N SER A 126 -2.59 2.53 9.19
CA SER A 126 -1.92 3.42 8.24
C SER A 126 -2.71 4.71 8.05
N ASP A 127 -4.04 4.63 7.97
CA ASP A 127 -4.89 5.82 7.85
C ASP A 127 -4.86 6.68 9.11
N ILE A 128 -4.81 6.07 10.30
CA ILE A 128 -4.61 6.79 11.57
C ILE A 128 -3.27 7.55 11.58
N LEU A 129 -2.18 6.91 11.13
CA LEU A 129 -0.82 7.45 11.20
C LEU A 129 -0.51 8.44 10.08
N PHE A 130 -0.99 8.19 8.87
CA PHE A 130 -0.59 8.89 7.66
C PHE A 130 -1.71 9.74 7.05
N GLY A 131 -2.95 9.52 7.49
CA GLY A 131 -4.15 10.19 7.01
C GLY A 131 -4.95 9.29 6.07
N THR A 132 -6.27 9.26 6.25
CA THR A 132 -7.18 8.53 5.33
C THR A 132 -7.09 9.14 3.91
N PRO A 133 -6.85 8.33 2.86
CA PRO A 133 -6.71 8.84 1.49
C PRO A 133 -7.92 9.63 0.99
N SER A 134 -7.64 10.62 0.15
CA SER A 134 -8.65 11.38 -0.61
C SER A 134 -8.10 11.69 -2.00
N PRO A 135 -8.94 12.03 -3.00
CA PRO A 135 -8.46 12.19 -4.36
C PRO A 135 -7.40 13.27 -4.54
N VAL A 136 -6.31 12.85 -5.17
CA VAL A 136 -5.18 13.69 -5.57
C VAL A 136 -4.94 13.52 -7.07
N ARG A 137 -4.15 14.40 -7.68
CA ARG A 137 -3.71 14.21 -9.07
C ARG A 137 -2.28 13.71 -9.07
N SER A 138 -1.98 12.75 -9.94
CA SER A 138 -0.63 12.27 -10.15
C SER A 138 -0.44 11.72 -11.57
N GLU A 139 0.71 11.10 -11.82
CA GLU A 139 1.09 10.50 -13.09
C GLU A 139 1.67 9.09 -12.86
N ALA A 140 1.55 8.23 -13.87
CA ALA A 140 2.09 6.88 -13.85
C ALA A 140 2.93 6.56 -15.09
N ASN A 141 3.83 5.58 -14.95
CA ASN A 141 4.79 5.02 -15.90
C ASN A 141 6.18 5.69 -15.86
N LEU A 142 7.18 5.06 -16.50
CA LEU A 142 8.59 5.44 -16.36
C LEU A 142 8.92 6.87 -16.80
N GLY A 143 8.07 7.51 -17.61
CA GLY A 143 8.21 8.92 -17.99
C GLY A 143 8.03 9.93 -16.85
N VAL A 144 7.72 9.48 -15.63
CA VAL A 144 7.70 10.33 -14.43
C VAL A 144 9.11 10.60 -13.88
N LEU A 145 10.13 9.88 -14.34
CA LEU A 145 11.53 10.14 -14.01
C LEU A 145 12.01 11.43 -14.71
N SER A 146 13.05 12.05 -14.16
CA SER A 146 13.55 13.36 -14.61
C SER A 146 15.04 13.33 -14.94
N GLU A 147 15.40 13.92 -16.08
CA GLU A 147 16.81 14.07 -16.48
C GLU A 147 17.58 15.07 -15.60
N ASP A 148 16.89 16.05 -15.01
CA ASP A 148 17.50 17.19 -14.32
C ASP A 148 17.29 17.21 -12.79
N LYS A 149 16.66 16.18 -12.23
CA LYS A 149 16.47 15.98 -10.79
C LYS A 149 17.05 14.65 -10.32
N VAL A 150 17.34 14.56 -9.02
CA VAL A 150 17.73 13.29 -8.38
C VAL A 150 16.51 12.37 -8.31
N ASN A 151 16.54 11.25 -9.01
CA ASN A 151 15.47 10.26 -9.02
C ASN A 151 15.68 9.24 -7.90
N ILE A 152 14.72 9.18 -6.98
CA ILE A 152 14.70 8.20 -5.90
C ILE A 152 13.44 7.36 -6.05
N VAL A 153 13.62 6.06 -6.20
CA VAL A 153 12.50 5.11 -6.33
C VAL A 153 12.26 4.44 -5.00
N VAL A 154 11.05 4.59 -4.44
CA VAL A 154 10.60 3.81 -3.28
C VAL A 154 9.88 2.55 -3.75
N HIS A 155 10.28 1.38 -3.24
CA HIS A 155 9.73 0.11 -3.69
C HIS A 155 9.56 -0.88 -2.52
N GLY A 156 8.43 -1.56 -2.46
CA GLY A 156 8.10 -2.47 -1.36
C GLY A 156 6.67 -2.27 -0.88
N HIS A 157 6.45 -2.32 0.45
CA HIS A 157 5.14 -2.41 1.09
C HIS A 157 5.00 -1.62 2.40
N GLU A 158 6.07 -1.28 3.13
CA GLU A 158 5.97 -0.63 4.44
C GLU A 158 5.89 0.92 4.26
N PRO A 159 4.78 1.57 4.67
CA PRO A 159 4.60 3.01 4.46
C PRO A 159 5.40 3.89 5.43
N THR A 160 5.90 3.33 6.54
CA THR A 160 6.58 4.06 7.61
C THR A 160 7.82 4.80 7.11
N LEU A 161 8.69 4.11 6.36
CA LEU A 161 9.87 4.75 5.78
C LEU A 161 9.53 5.65 4.59
N SER A 162 8.64 5.20 3.69
CA SER A 162 8.36 5.94 2.45
C SER A 162 7.72 7.30 2.72
N GLU A 163 6.85 7.42 3.72
CA GLU A 163 6.31 8.72 4.19
C GLU A 163 7.41 9.65 4.72
N MET A 164 8.42 9.11 5.40
CA MET A 164 9.57 9.91 5.87
C MET A 164 10.50 10.32 4.73
N ILE A 165 10.66 9.49 3.70
CA ILE A 165 11.38 9.86 2.48
C ILE A 165 10.66 11.02 1.76
N VAL A 166 9.33 11.00 1.68
CA VAL A 166 8.54 12.11 1.13
C VAL A 166 8.78 13.39 1.92
N ALA A 167 8.67 13.33 3.26
CA ALA A 167 8.92 14.49 4.12
C ALA A 167 10.35 15.03 3.98
N ALA A 168 11.36 14.15 3.97
CA ALA A 168 12.76 14.52 3.84
C ALA A 168 13.10 15.10 2.45
N ALA A 169 12.45 14.64 1.38
CA ALA A 169 12.65 15.17 0.03
C ALA A 169 12.13 16.61 -0.14
N MET A 170 11.22 17.06 0.73
CA MET A 170 10.71 18.43 0.77
C MET A 170 11.51 19.34 1.72
N ASP A 171 12.48 18.80 2.46
CA ASP A 171 13.27 19.57 3.41
C ASP A 171 14.17 20.59 2.69
N PRO A 172 14.15 21.89 3.09
CA PRO A 172 14.95 22.92 2.43
C PRO A 172 16.46 22.64 2.43
N GLU A 173 17.02 22.03 3.47
CA GLU A 173 18.44 21.69 3.54
C GLU A 173 18.79 20.60 2.53
N ILE A 174 17.90 19.62 2.36
CA ILE A 174 18.05 18.53 1.39
C ILE A 174 17.94 19.06 -0.03
N LEU A 175 16.97 19.93 -0.31
CA LEU A 175 16.82 20.56 -1.62
C LEU A 175 18.01 21.44 -1.98
N GLU A 176 18.58 22.18 -1.01
CA GLU A 176 19.79 22.97 -1.24
C GLU A 176 21.01 22.07 -1.47
N TYR A 177 21.11 20.95 -0.76
CA TYR A 177 22.15 19.96 -1.00
C TYR A 177 22.07 19.36 -2.41
N ALA A 178 20.87 19.02 -2.89
CA ALA A 178 20.65 18.55 -4.26
C ALA A 178 21.12 19.57 -5.31
N LYS A 179 20.80 20.85 -5.11
CA LYS A 179 21.30 21.95 -5.99
C LYS A 179 22.80 22.08 -5.96
N SER A 180 23.45 21.89 -4.81
CA SER A 180 24.91 21.92 -4.70
C SER A 180 25.61 20.84 -5.53
N LYS A 181 24.90 19.75 -5.88
CA LYS A 181 25.38 18.67 -6.75
C LYS A 181 24.91 18.81 -8.21
N GLY A 182 24.24 19.92 -8.55
CA GLY A 182 23.82 20.23 -9.91
C GLY A 182 22.41 19.77 -10.29
N ALA A 183 21.65 19.17 -9.36
CA ALA A 183 20.26 18.79 -9.61
C ALA A 183 19.31 19.98 -9.40
N LYS A 184 18.23 20.07 -10.17
CA LYS A 184 17.18 21.09 -9.99
C LYS A 184 16.24 20.80 -8.82
N GLY A 185 16.32 19.59 -8.25
CA GLY A 185 15.51 19.13 -7.13
C GLY A 185 15.54 17.62 -7.01
N ILE A 186 14.56 17.07 -6.31
CA ILE A 186 14.36 15.63 -6.11
C ILE A 186 13.08 15.21 -6.84
N GLN A 187 13.16 14.08 -7.53
CA GLN A 187 12.04 13.40 -8.17
C GLN A 187 11.82 12.07 -7.43
N LEU A 188 10.79 12.02 -6.59
CA LEU A 188 10.32 10.77 -6.02
C LEU A 188 9.43 10.06 -7.04
N ALA A 189 9.59 8.75 -7.14
CA ALA A 189 8.65 7.88 -7.82
C ALA A 189 8.53 6.56 -7.08
N GLY A 190 7.45 5.81 -7.26
CA GLY A 190 7.26 4.56 -6.55
C GLY A 190 7.03 3.34 -7.46
N ILE A 191 7.38 2.16 -6.95
CA ILE A 191 7.04 0.86 -7.53
C ILE A 191 6.31 -0.06 -6.52
N CYS A 192 5.26 -0.74 -6.95
CA CYS A 192 4.42 -1.65 -6.14
C CYS A 192 3.66 -0.97 -4.99
N CYS A 193 3.49 -1.62 -3.84
CA CYS A 193 2.50 -1.24 -2.84
C CYS A 193 2.89 0.02 -2.05
N THR A 194 4.15 0.18 -1.64
CA THR A 194 4.63 1.41 -0.97
C THR A 194 4.47 2.64 -1.88
N ALA A 195 4.50 2.43 -3.19
CA ALA A 195 4.17 3.45 -4.19
C ALA A 195 2.71 3.85 -4.12
N ASN A 196 1.80 2.87 -4.07
CA ASN A 196 0.38 3.14 -3.91
C ASN A 196 0.10 3.86 -2.59
N GLU A 197 0.77 3.50 -1.48
CA GLU A 197 0.59 4.18 -0.19
C GLU A 197 0.95 5.67 -0.26
N THR A 198 2.12 6.00 -0.82
CA THR A 198 2.59 7.39 -0.97
C THR A 198 1.84 8.15 -2.07
N LEU A 199 1.41 7.47 -3.13
CA LEU A 199 0.52 8.01 -4.15
C LEU A 199 -0.83 8.44 -3.56
N MET A 200 -1.48 7.55 -2.83
CA MET A 200 -2.85 7.73 -2.31
C MET A 200 -2.93 8.89 -1.31
N ARG A 201 -1.84 9.21 -0.61
CA ARG A 201 -1.79 10.25 0.43
C ARG A 201 -1.07 11.53 0.00
N GLN A 202 0.03 11.41 -0.74
CA GLN A 202 0.93 12.53 -1.06
C GLN A 202 0.99 12.83 -2.57
N GLY A 203 0.38 12.01 -3.42
CA GLY A 203 0.41 12.20 -4.88
C GLY A 203 1.75 11.86 -5.53
N VAL A 204 2.63 11.11 -4.84
CA VAL A 204 3.91 10.65 -5.42
C VAL A 204 3.63 9.83 -6.69
N PRO A 205 4.28 10.13 -7.82
CA PRO A 205 4.00 9.46 -9.08
C PRO A 205 4.48 7.99 -9.10
N LEU A 206 3.82 7.18 -9.91
CA LEU A 206 4.13 5.75 -10.06
C LEU A 206 5.14 5.55 -11.18
N ALA A 207 6.35 5.08 -10.87
CA ALA A 207 7.31 4.66 -11.91
C ALA A 207 6.83 3.38 -12.63
N GLY A 208 6.22 2.45 -11.88
CA GLY A 208 5.75 1.20 -12.46
C GLY A 208 5.25 0.17 -11.47
N ASN A 209 4.93 -1.01 -11.97
CA ASN A 209 4.49 -2.18 -11.20
C ASN A 209 5.56 -3.28 -11.15
N PHE A 210 5.20 -4.46 -10.66
CA PHE A 210 6.11 -5.55 -10.31
C PHE A 210 7.16 -5.91 -11.36
N LEU A 211 6.80 -6.09 -12.63
CA LEU A 211 7.77 -6.45 -13.69
C LEU A 211 8.50 -5.25 -14.31
N GLN A 212 8.24 -4.02 -13.84
CA GLN A 212 8.96 -2.83 -14.29
C GLN A 212 10.10 -2.41 -13.35
N GLN A 213 10.30 -3.10 -12.23
CA GLN A 213 11.32 -2.74 -11.24
C GLN A 213 12.74 -2.67 -11.84
N GLU A 214 13.13 -3.65 -12.65
CA GLU A 214 14.42 -3.65 -13.36
C GLU A 214 14.46 -2.61 -14.48
N LEU A 215 13.33 -2.40 -15.17
CA LEU A 215 13.24 -1.42 -16.26
C LEU A 215 13.44 0.02 -15.78
N ALA A 216 13.10 0.33 -14.53
CA ALA A 216 13.37 1.63 -13.94
C ALA A 216 14.88 1.90 -13.85
N ILE A 217 15.69 0.91 -13.44
CA ILE A 217 17.15 1.03 -13.39
C ILE A 217 17.73 1.14 -14.80
N LEU A 218 17.21 0.37 -15.76
CA LEU A 218 17.66 0.39 -17.16
C LEU A 218 17.51 1.76 -17.85
N THR A 219 16.67 2.66 -17.32
CA THR A 219 16.64 4.05 -17.80
C THR A 219 17.95 4.80 -17.58
N GLY A 220 18.83 4.30 -16.71
CA GLY A 220 20.07 4.96 -16.31
C GLY A 220 19.87 6.22 -15.48
N ALA A 221 18.63 6.55 -15.08
CA ALA A 221 18.29 7.81 -14.43
C ALA A 221 18.10 7.69 -12.91
N VAL A 222 18.02 6.48 -12.34
CA VAL A 222 17.72 6.25 -10.92
C VAL A 222 19.00 6.32 -10.08
N GLU A 223 19.10 7.28 -9.16
CA GLU A 223 20.25 7.35 -8.23
C GLU A 223 20.13 6.33 -7.11
N ALA A 224 18.94 6.17 -6.55
CA ALA A 224 18.70 5.21 -5.48
C ALA A 224 17.36 4.51 -5.65
N MET A 225 17.37 3.19 -5.44
CA MET A 225 16.17 2.41 -5.24
C MET A 225 16.14 1.95 -3.78
N VAL A 226 15.19 2.49 -3.02
CA VAL A 226 15.04 2.23 -1.60
C VAL A 226 13.98 1.17 -1.40
N VAL A 227 14.36 0.04 -0.81
CA VAL A 227 13.53 -1.16 -0.71
C VAL A 227 13.34 -1.63 0.73
N ASP A 228 12.11 -2.02 1.08
CA ASP A 228 11.77 -2.58 2.38
C ASP A 228 11.63 -4.13 2.33
N ILE A 229 10.43 -4.67 2.15
CA ILE A 229 10.06 -6.07 2.14
C ILE A 229 9.16 -6.40 0.95
N GLN A 230 9.17 -7.69 0.56
CA GLN A 230 8.25 -8.32 -0.39
C GLN A 230 8.30 -7.77 -1.84
N CYS A 231 8.16 -8.68 -2.81
CA CYS A 231 8.12 -8.38 -4.26
C CYS A 231 9.37 -7.71 -4.87
N ILE A 232 10.48 -7.65 -4.14
CA ILE A 232 11.75 -7.08 -4.58
C ILE A 232 12.61 -8.18 -5.22
N PHE A 233 13.01 -7.99 -6.47
CA PHE A 233 13.85 -8.95 -7.20
C PHE A 233 15.30 -8.90 -6.72
N GLN A 234 15.86 -10.08 -6.44
CA GLN A 234 17.30 -10.22 -6.19
C GLN A 234 18.15 -9.83 -7.42
N GLY A 235 17.57 -9.91 -8.62
CA GLY A 235 18.20 -9.46 -9.87
C GLY A 235 18.49 -7.96 -9.94
N LEU A 236 17.90 -7.15 -9.05
CA LEU A 236 18.16 -5.70 -8.98
C LEU A 236 19.62 -5.38 -8.63
N VAL A 237 20.29 -6.20 -7.82
CA VAL A 237 21.69 -5.95 -7.43
C VAL A 237 22.65 -6.02 -8.62
N PRO A 238 22.78 -7.15 -9.34
CA PRO A 238 23.70 -7.24 -10.47
C PRO A 238 23.35 -6.25 -11.58
N LEU A 239 22.08 -5.84 -11.69
CA LEU A 239 21.66 -4.78 -12.59
C LEU A 239 22.14 -3.39 -12.13
N ALA A 240 21.92 -3.04 -10.85
CA ALA A 240 22.34 -1.76 -10.29
C ALA A 240 23.86 -1.55 -10.38
N GLU A 241 24.66 -2.62 -10.24
CA GLU A 241 26.12 -2.59 -10.40
C GLU A 241 26.59 -2.17 -11.81
N GLN A 242 25.72 -2.26 -12.83
CA GLN A 242 26.03 -1.77 -14.18
C GLN A 242 25.78 -0.26 -14.36
N TYR A 243 25.20 0.39 -13.34
CA TYR A 243 24.83 1.81 -13.34
C TYR A 243 25.42 2.51 -12.09
N HIS A 244 25.12 3.81 -11.92
CA HIS A 244 25.44 4.54 -10.69
C HIS A 244 24.42 4.29 -9.57
N THR A 245 23.32 3.58 -9.87
CA THR A 245 22.21 3.32 -8.96
C THR A 245 22.68 2.60 -7.71
N GLU A 246 22.31 3.12 -6.55
CA GLU A 246 22.47 2.41 -5.28
C GLU A 246 21.17 1.71 -4.88
N LEU A 247 21.21 0.39 -4.73
CA LEU A 247 20.12 -0.37 -4.15
C LEU A 247 20.27 -0.38 -2.62
N ILE A 248 19.28 0.14 -1.91
CA ILE A 248 19.31 0.33 -0.46
C ILE A 248 18.20 -0.50 0.18
N THR A 249 18.57 -1.54 0.92
CA THR A 249 17.64 -2.32 1.76
C THR A 249 17.52 -1.67 3.14
N THR A 250 16.31 -1.65 3.70
CA THR A 250 16.07 -0.94 4.96
C THR A 250 15.40 -1.76 6.05
N SER A 251 14.62 -2.80 5.71
CA SER A 251 13.96 -3.60 6.72
C SER A 251 14.94 -4.57 7.40
N PRO A 252 14.93 -4.70 8.75
CA PRO A 252 15.72 -5.74 9.42
C PRO A 252 15.28 -7.16 9.01
N LYS A 253 14.07 -7.31 8.47
CA LYS A 253 13.48 -8.57 8.00
C LYS A 253 14.09 -9.05 6.68
N VAL A 254 14.69 -8.14 5.89
CA VAL A 254 15.12 -8.42 4.52
C VAL A 254 16.47 -7.76 4.23
N LYS A 255 17.48 -8.58 3.98
CA LYS A 255 18.79 -8.15 3.46
C LYS A 255 19.01 -8.82 2.11
N ILE A 256 19.50 -8.07 1.13
CA ILE A 256 19.84 -8.57 -0.21
C ILE A 256 21.35 -8.48 -0.34
N GLU A 257 21.99 -9.61 -0.64
CA GLU A 257 23.44 -9.68 -0.81
C GLU A 257 23.89 -8.73 -1.93
N GLY A 258 24.93 -7.94 -1.67
CA GLY A 258 25.46 -6.91 -2.58
C GLY A 258 24.75 -5.55 -2.53
N ALA A 259 23.55 -5.46 -1.94
CA ALA A 259 22.90 -4.19 -1.69
C ALA A 259 23.50 -3.47 -0.47
N THR A 260 23.42 -2.14 -0.45
CA THR A 260 23.68 -1.37 0.77
C THR A 260 22.54 -1.60 1.77
N HIS A 261 22.87 -1.78 3.04
CA HIS A 261 21.87 -1.93 4.09
C HIS A 261 21.91 -0.74 5.06
N ILE A 262 20.81 -0.01 5.13
CA ILE A 262 20.60 1.09 6.07
C ILE A 262 19.35 0.73 6.87
N GLU A 263 19.57 0.05 7.99
CA GLU A 263 18.47 -0.47 8.81
C GLU A 263 17.59 0.68 9.30
N PHE A 264 16.28 0.54 9.07
CA PHE A 264 15.29 1.53 9.47
C PHE A 264 14.91 1.34 10.94
N GLU A 265 15.08 2.41 11.71
CA GLU A 265 14.65 2.51 13.10
C GLU A 265 13.61 3.62 13.22
N GLU A 266 12.40 3.32 13.70
CA GLU A 266 11.30 4.30 13.74
C GLU A 266 11.67 5.55 14.55
N SER A 267 12.45 5.39 15.63
CA SER A 267 12.87 6.49 16.51
C SER A 267 13.82 7.50 15.84
N ARG A 268 14.42 7.12 14.70
CA ARG A 268 15.36 7.93 13.89
C ARG A 268 14.87 8.09 12.46
N ALA A 269 13.57 7.94 12.22
CA ALA A 269 13.03 7.75 10.88
C ALA A 269 13.35 8.91 9.92
N LEU A 270 13.19 10.17 10.36
CA LEU A 270 13.52 11.33 9.52
C LEU A 270 15.03 11.48 9.30
N GLU A 271 15.85 11.15 10.30
CA GLU A 271 17.32 11.16 10.20
C GLU A 271 17.78 10.16 9.12
N ILE A 272 17.29 8.93 9.18
CA ILE A 272 17.61 7.85 8.24
C ILE A 272 17.11 8.19 6.84
N ALA A 273 15.89 8.75 6.71
CA ALA A 273 15.39 9.20 5.42
C ALA A 273 16.29 10.29 4.80
N LYS A 274 16.76 11.26 5.61
CA LYS A 274 17.73 12.28 5.15
C LYS A 274 19.07 11.67 4.78
N GLU A 275 19.56 10.66 5.50
CA GLU A 275 20.79 9.93 5.15
C GLU A 275 20.67 9.28 3.77
N ILE A 276 19.60 8.50 3.55
CA ILE A 276 19.32 7.82 2.29
C ILE A 276 19.26 8.81 1.13
N ILE A 277 18.54 9.93 1.30
CA ILE A 277 18.42 10.94 0.25
C ILE A 277 19.77 11.61 -0.05
N ARG A 278 20.60 11.91 0.97
CA ARG A 278 21.94 12.47 0.76
C ARG A 278 22.82 11.54 -0.06
N ARG A 279 22.76 10.23 0.20
CA ARG A 279 23.49 9.23 -0.60
C ARG A 279 23.04 9.24 -2.07
N ALA A 280 21.72 9.28 -2.31
CA ALA A 280 21.19 9.40 -3.66
C ALA A 280 21.67 10.69 -4.36
N ILE A 281 21.63 11.83 -3.65
CA ILE A 281 22.13 13.12 -4.16
C ILE A 281 23.62 13.05 -4.53
N ASP A 282 24.44 12.35 -3.74
CA ASP A 282 25.87 12.17 -4.02
C ASP A 282 26.18 11.31 -5.26
N LEU A 283 25.21 10.53 -5.73
CA LEU A 283 25.31 9.72 -6.93
C LEU A 283 24.88 10.47 -8.20
N PHE A 284 24.11 11.55 -8.08
CA PHE A 284 23.65 12.32 -9.23
C PHE A 284 24.80 12.81 -10.15
N PRO A 285 25.94 13.31 -9.64
CA PRO A 285 27.08 13.68 -10.50
C PRO A 285 27.75 12.50 -11.23
N LYS A 286 27.48 11.26 -10.81
CA LYS A 286 28.00 10.04 -11.43
C LYS A 286 27.04 9.46 -12.48
N ARG A 287 25.85 10.04 -12.64
CA ARG A 287 24.85 9.63 -13.62
C ARG A 287 25.47 9.67 -15.02
N GLY A 288 25.31 8.56 -15.74
CA GLY A 288 25.75 8.42 -17.12
C GLY A 288 24.70 8.90 -18.13
N GLU A 289 24.73 8.31 -19.32
CA GLU A 289 23.68 8.51 -20.32
C GLU A 289 22.35 7.93 -19.83
N THR A 290 21.26 8.66 -20.06
CA THR A 290 19.91 8.26 -19.65
C THR A 290 19.02 8.01 -20.86
N THR A 291 18.11 7.07 -20.74
CA THR A 291 17.02 6.84 -21.69
C THR A 291 15.72 6.71 -20.92
N ILE A 292 15.06 7.84 -20.69
CA ILE A 292 13.75 7.90 -20.03
C ILE A 292 12.68 7.92 -21.14
N PRO A 293 11.76 6.93 -21.19
CA PRO A 293 10.67 6.96 -22.14
C PRO A 293 9.74 8.15 -21.87
N ASP A 294 9.43 8.96 -22.89
CA ASP A 294 8.41 10.01 -22.78
C ASP A 294 6.99 9.43 -22.87
N ILE A 295 6.70 8.50 -21.96
CA ILE A 295 5.42 7.79 -21.86
C ILE A 295 5.00 7.82 -20.41
N ARG A 296 3.90 8.54 -20.15
CA ARG A 296 3.23 8.62 -18.86
C ARG A 296 1.75 8.92 -19.05
N SER A 297 0.96 8.58 -18.05
CA SER A 297 -0.49 8.80 -18.06
C SER A 297 -0.94 9.51 -16.78
N PRO A 298 -1.84 10.50 -16.87
CA PRO A 298 -2.41 11.12 -15.69
C PRO A 298 -3.33 10.13 -14.97
N LEU A 299 -3.46 10.28 -13.65
CA LEU A 299 -4.43 9.54 -12.85
C LEU A 299 -4.99 10.36 -11.68
N ILE A 300 -6.14 9.89 -11.18
CA ILE A 300 -6.75 10.33 -9.93
C ILE A 300 -6.94 9.08 -9.04
N PRO A 301 -6.07 8.86 -8.05
CA PRO A 301 -6.24 7.81 -7.05
C PRO A 301 -6.99 8.39 -5.83
N GLY A 302 -6.86 7.77 -4.66
CA GLY A 302 -7.33 8.34 -3.38
C GLY A 302 -8.78 8.01 -3.02
N PHE A 303 -9.39 7.01 -3.68
CA PHE A 303 -10.76 6.59 -3.40
C PHE A 303 -10.83 5.62 -2.21
N SER A 304 -10.64 6.14 -1.00
CA SER A 304 -10.90 5.42 0.26
C SER A 304 -12.39 5.09 0.43
N HIS A 305 -12.71 4.17 1.33
CA HIS A 305 -14.11 3.84 1.64
C HIS A 305 -14.86 5.08 2.12
N GLU A 306 -14.22 5.86 2.99
CA GLU A 306 -14.69 7.10 3.58
C GLU A 306 -14.93 8.17 2.51
N TYR A 307 -14.01 8.30 1.55
CA TYR A 307 -14.20 9.24 0.45
C TYR A 307 -15.33 8.82 -0.49
N ILE A 308 -15.45 7.52 -0.82
CA ILE A 308 -16.55 7.02 -1.65
C ILE A 308 -17.89 7.30 -0.96
N ASP A 309 -17.97 7.11 0.36
CA ASP A 309 -19.16 7.40 1.15
C ASP A 309 -19.54 8.89 1.07
N TYR A 310 -18.55 9.75 1.25
CA TYR A 310 -18.69 11.20 1.08
C TYR A 310 -19.10 11.58 -0.35
N ALA A 311 -18.49 10.98 -1.38
CA ALA A 311 -18.77 11.31 -2.78
C ALA A 311 -20.21 10.95 -3.19
N LEU A 312 -20.78 9.89 -2.60
CA LEU A 312 -22.13 9.44 -2.90
C LEU A 312 -23.22 10.19 -2.10
N GLY A 313 -22.93 10.64 -0.88
CA GLY A 313 -23.96 11.17 0.03
C GLY A 313 -23.64 12.51 0.71
N GLY A 314 -22.42 13.04 0.52
CA GLY A 314 -21.90 14.16 1.28
C GLY A 314 -21.75 13.85 2.77
N PHE A 315 -21.40 14.88 3.56
CA PHE A 315 -21.11 14.72 4.99
C PHE A 315 -22.28 14.19 5.84
N TYR A 316 -23.52 14.51 5.45
CA TYR A 316 -24.71 14.21 6.27
C TYR A 316 -25.47 12.96 5.84
N ARG A 317 -25.24 12.45 4.62
CA ARG A 317 -25.99 11.31 4.06
C ARG A 317 -25.07 10.28 3.40
N GLY A 318 -23.79 10.29 3.78
CA GLY A 318 -22.81 9.29 3.37
C GLY A 318 -23.40 7.89 3.50
N SER A 319 -23.51 7.20 2.37
CA SER A 319 -23.84 5.77 2.30
C SER A 319 -23.51 5.24 0.91
N LEU A 320 -23.29 3.92 0.80
CA LEU A 320 -23.28 3.21 -0.48
C LEU A 320 -24.69 3.07 -1.11
N ARG A 321 -25.72 3.72 -0.55
CA ARG A 321 -27.10 3.61 -1.06
C ARG A 321 -27.24 4.01 -2.52
N PRO A 322 -26.63 5.12 -3.01
CA PRO A 322 -26.72 5.48 -4.42
C PRO A 322 -26.10 4.44 -5.36
N LEU A 323 -25.00 3.81 -4.95
CA LEU A 323 -24.39 2.69 -5.69
C LEU A 323 -25.35 1.49 -5.70
N ASN A 324 -25.91 1.13 -4.55
CA ASN A 324 -26.87 0.03 -4.46
C ASN A 324 -28.12 0.27 -5.33
N ASP A 325 -28.66 1.49 -5.35
CA ASP A 325 -29.80 1.85 -6.20
C ASP A 325 -29.44 1.79 -7.69
N ALA A 326 -28.23 2.23 -8.08
CA ALA A 326 -27.74 2.08 -9.45
C ALA A 326 -27.63 0.60 -9.87
N ILE A 327 -27.22 -0.28 -8.96
CA ILE A 327 -27.17 -1.72 -9.20
C ILE A 327 -28.57 -2.33 -9.31
N MET A 328 -29.45 -2.05 -8.35
CA MET A 328 -30.83 -2.57 -8.35
C MET A 328 -31.65 -2.14 -9.56
N THR A 329 -31.38 -0.95 -10.10
CA THR A 329 -32.05 -0.44 -11.30
C THR A 329 -31.40 -0.92 -12.61
N GLY A 330 -30.26 -1.61 -12.53
CA GLY A 330 -29.53 -2.12 -13.69
C GLY A 330 -28.69 -1.07 -14.43
N ARG A 331 -28.49 0.12 -13.85
CA ARG A 331 -27.61 1.15 -14.41
C ARG A 331 -26.13 0.78 -14.26
N ILE A 332 -25.78 0.09 -13.18
CA ILE A 332 -24.48 -0.56 -12.99
C ILE A 332 -24.78 -2.05 -12.83
N ARG A 333 -24.20 -2.91 -13.66
CA ARG A 333 -24.48 -4.35 -13.62
C ARG A 333 -23.95 -5.02 -12.36
N GLY A 334 -22.85 -4.50 -11.83
CA GLY A 334 -22.21 -4.99 -10.62
C GLY A 334 -20.89 -4.30 -10.35
N VAL A 335 -20.16 -4.80 -9.37
CA VAL A 335 -18.82 -4.31 -8.99
C VAL A 335 -17.84 -5.47 -9.05
N VAL A 336 -16.65 -5.23 -9.58
CA VAL A 336 -15.54 -6.19 -9.58
C VAL A 336 -14.29 -5.57 -8.98
N ALA A 337 -13.57 -6.35 -8.18
CA ALA A 337 -12.25 -5.97 -7.69
C ALA A 337 -11.17 -6.56 -8.61
N ASN A 338 -10.49 -5.71 -9.38
CA ASN A 338 -9.34 -6.11 -10.19
C ASN A 338 -8.04 -5.93 -9.39
N ILE A 339 -7.51 -7.04 -8.90
CA ILE A 339 -6.36 -7.08 -7.97
C ILE A 339 -5.29 -8.04 -8.47
N GLY A 340 -4.11 -7.98 -7.87
CA GLY A 340 -3.05 -8.97 -8.06
C GLY A 340 -1.78 -8.41 -8.69
N CYS A 341 -0.95 -9.34 -9.17
CA CYS A 341 0.41 -9.09 -9.62
C CYS A 341 0.56 -9.35 -11.12
N ASN A 342 1.68 -8.90 -11.69
CA ASN A 342 2.13 -9.35 -12.99
C ASN A 342 2.83 -10.72 -12.89
N ASN A 343 2.76 -11.51 -13.95
CA ASN A 343 3.43 -12.81 -14.04
C ASN A 343 4.09 -12.95 -15.42
N ALA A 344 5.38 -13.31 -15.47
CA ALA A 344 6.14 -13.43 -16.72
C ALA A 344 5.60 -14.49 -17.70
N ARG A 345 4.68 -15.36 -17.28
CA ARG A 345 3.96 -16.31 -18.16
C ARG A 345 2.92 -15.66 -19.06
N VAL A 346 2.58 -14.39 -18.78
CA VAL A 346 1.60 -13.60 -19.51
C VAL A 346 2.28 -12.32 -19.94
N ARG A 347 1.87 -11.76 -21.09
CA ARG A 347 2.37 -10.45 -21.51
C ARG A 347 2.06 -9.41 -20.44
N HIS A 348 3.05 -8.56 -20.17
CA HIS A 348 2.95 -7.50 -19.19
C HIS A 348 1.67 -6.67 -19.36
N ASP A 349 0.91 -6.53 -18.27
CA ASP A 349 -0.38 -5.83 -18.15
C ASP A 349 -1.53 -6.23 -19.11
N GLU A 350 -1.34 -7.22 -19.98
CA GLU A 350 -2.33 -7.56 -21.02
C GLU A 350 -3.65 -8.06 -20.43
N LEU A 351 -3.60 -8.91 -19.40
CA LEU A 351 -4.83 -9.40 -18.76
C LEU A 351 -5.56 -8.29 -18.00
N PHE A 352 -4.84 -7.40 -17.31
CA PHE A 352 -5.46 -6.26 -16.64
C PHE A 352 -6.16 -5.36 -17.66
N HIS A 353 -5.49 -5.05 -18.78
CA HIS A 353 -6.10 -4.29 -19.86
C HIS A 353 -7.39 -4.92 -20.37
N TYR A 354 -7.32 -6.22 -20.70
CA TYR A 354 -8.44 -6.96 -21.26
C TYR A 354 -9.63 -6.98 -20.31
N VAL A 355 -9.42 -7.39 -19.05
CA VAL A 355 -10.55 -7.54 -18.11
C VAL A 355 -11.17 -6.20 -17.75
N VAL A 356 -10.37 -5.15 -17.51
CA VAL A 356 -10.89 -3.81 -17.19
C VAL A 356 -11.70 -3.27 -18.37
N THR A 357 -11.18 -3.37 -19.59
CA THR A 357 -11.89 -2.94 -20.80
C THR A 357 -13.22 -3.67 -20.95
N GLU A 358 -13.24 -4.99 -20.78
CA GLU A 358 -14.47 -5.78 -20.94
C GLU A 358 -15.48 -5.52 -19.80
N PHE A 359 -15.02 -5.27 -18.58
CA PHE A 359 -15.92 -4.91 -17.48
C PHE A 359 -16.57 -3.54 -17.69
N LEU A 360 -15.78 -2.53 -18.06
CA LEU A 360 -16.29 -1.17 -18.31
C LEU A 360 -17.35 -1.17 -19.43
N LYS A 361 -17.07 -1.84 -20.57
CA LYS A 361 -18.04 -2.01 -21.68
C LYS A 361 -19.35 -2.71 -21.30
N ASN A 362 -19.37 -3.43 -20.18
CA ASN A 362 -20.52 -4.20 -19.70
C ASN A 362 -21.20 -3.56 -18.48
N ASP A 363 -21.03 -2.24 -18.29
CA ASP A 363 -21.59 -1.45 -17.19
C ASP A 363 -21.17 -1.95 -15.80
N ILE A 364 -19.97 -2.54 -15.67
CA ILE A 364 -19.45 -3.05 -14.39
C ILE A 364 -18.48 -2.02 -13.82
N LEU A 365 -18.76 -1.58 -12.59
CA LEU A 365 -17.84 -0.72 -11.84
C LEU A 365 -16.60 -1.53 -11.44
N VAL A 366 -15.42 -1.07 -11.82
CA VAL A 366 -14.15 -1.70 -11.48
C VAL A 366 -13.50 -0.93 -10.32
N VAL A 367 -13.16 -1.64 -9.25
CA VAL A 367 -12.30 -1.12 -8.17
C VAL A 367 -10.98 -1.87 -8.21
N GLU A 368 -9.87 -1.17 -7.97
CA GLU A 368 -8.53 -1.73 -8.23
C GLU A 368 -7.58 -1.45 -7.09
N THR A 369 -6.67 -2.39 -6.83
CA THR A 369 -5.56 -2.21 -5.88
C THR A 369 -4.27 -2.84 -6.41
N GLY A 370 -3.15 -2.59 -5.72
CA GLY A 370 -1.87 -3.25 -6.00
C GLY A 370 -1.32 -2.97 -7.41
N CYS A 371 -0.68 -3.97 -8.01
CA CYS A 371 -0.08 -3.83 -9.35
C CYS A 371 -1.12 -3.77 -10.48
N GLY A 372 -2.33 -4.31 -10.27
CA GLY A 372 -3.46 -4.18 -11.18
C GLY A 372 -3.88 -2.71 -11.33
N ALA A 373 -4.04 -2.00 -10.22
CA ALA A 373 -4.29 -0.56 -10.21
C ALA A 373 -3.21 0.23 -10.98
N ILE A 374 -1.93 -0.08 -10.76
CA ILE A 374 -0.83 0.57 -11.47
C ILE A 374 -0.86 0.25 -12.98
N ALA A 375 -1.24 -0.97 -13.36
CA ALA A 375 -1.41 -1.34 -14.78
C ALA A 375 -2.47 -0.45 -15.44
N SER A 376 -3.63 -0.30 -14.80
CA SER A 376 -4.73 0.54 -15.29
C SER A 376 -4.37 2.03 -15.29
N ALA A 377 -3.60 2.51 -14.32
CA ALA A 377 -3.08 3.87 -14.29
C ALA A 377 -2.21 4.16 -15.53
N LYS A 378 -1.25 3.29 -15.84
CA LYS A 378 -0.37 3.44 -17.02
C LYS A 378 -1.10 3.31 -18.35
N GLN A 379 -2.27 2.70 -18.36
CA GLN A 379 -3.11 2.52 -19.54
C GLN A 379 -4.17 3.64 -19.69
N GLY A 380 -4.24 4.57 -18.75
CA GLY A 380 -5.13 5.73 -18.80
C GLY A 380 -6.55 5.50 -18.27
N PHE A 381 -6.83 4.36 -17.65
CA PHE A 381 -8.18 4.06 -17.11
C PHE A 381 -8.54 4.86 -15.84
N MET A 382 -7.55 5.48 -15.18
CA MET A 382 -7.73 6.13 -13.87
C MET A 382 -8.00 7.64 -13.98
N THR A 383 -8.77 8.04 -14.99
CA THR A 383 -9.18 9.44 -15.19
C THR A 383 -10.71 9.53 -15.36
N PRO A 384 -11.34 10.67 -15.02
CA PRO A 384 -12.76 10.86 -15.29
C PRO A 384 -13.10 10.72 -16.77
N GLU A 385 -12.20 11.13 -17.66
CA GLU A 385 -12.36 11.05 -19.11
C GLU A 385 -12.46 9.59 -19.60
N ALA A 386 -11.77 8.66 -18.95
CA ALA A 386 -11.84 7.24 -19.27
C ALA A 386 -13.27 6.68 -19.18
N ALA A 387 -14.11 7.23 -18.29
CA ALA A 387 -15.51 6.81 -18.20
C ALA A 387 -16.32 7.15 -19.47
N MET A 388 -15.92 8.16 -20.25
CA MET A 388 -16.61 8.52 -21.50
C MET A 388 -16.08 7.73 -22.70
N GLU A 389 -14.85 7.22 -22.60
CA GLU A 389 -14.18 6.48 -23.67
C GLU A 389 -14.46 4.97 -23.61
N TYR A 390 -14.53 4.41 -22.40
CA TYR A 390 -14.53 2.97 -22.18
C TYR A 390 -15.82 2.41 -21.56
N ALA A 391 -16.68 3.25 -20.97
CA ALA A 391 -17.88 2.83 -20.23
C ALA A 391 -19.20 3.30 -20.87
#